data_AF-A0AAT9LY13-F1
#
_entry.id   AF-A0AAT9LY13-F1
#
_cell.length_a   1.000
_cell.length_b   1.000
_cell.length_c   1.000
_cell.angle_alpha   90.00
_cell.angle_beta   90.00
_cell.angle_gamma   90.00
#
_symmetry.space_group_name_H-M   'P 1'
#
loop_
_entity.id
_entity.type
_entity.pdbx_description
1 polymer ?
#
loop_
_entity_poly.entity_id
_entity_poly.type
_entity_poly.pdbx_seq_one_letter_code
_entity_poly.pdbx_strand_id
1 'polypeptide(L)' 'MTDIERGLLDTTDVPRAYGHIDVLVRAVGRNPRSRISDLYIAATAVANDLPLITRNPKDFVGLDSIPTVVPI' A
#
# COMPACT_ATOMS: atom_id res chain seq x y z
N MET A 1 9.70 11.54 -1.81
CA MET A 1 8.47 11.72 -1.02
C MET A 1 7.54 12.65 -1.79
N THR A 2 6.51 12.11 -2.43
CA THR A 2 5.44 12.90 -3.08
C THR A 2 4.38 13.32 -2.05
N ASP A 3 3.58 14.35 -2.33
CA ASP A 3 2.48 14.78 -1.43
C ASP A 3 1.48 13.64 -1.12
N ILE A 4 1.33 12.69 -2.05
CA ILE A 4 0.50 11.50 -1.89
C ILE A 4 1.05 10.55 -0.82
N GLU A 5 2.37 10.36 -0.79
CA GLU A 5 3.04 9.51 0.22
C GLU A 5 2.90 10.13 1.63
N ARG A 6 2.97 11.45 1.73
CA ARG A 6 2.78 12.14 3.02
C ARG A 6 1.35 11.99 3.57
N GLY A 7 0.34 12.10 2.69
CA GLY A 7 -1.07 11.90 3.08
C GLY A 7 -1.41 10.47 3.47
N LEU A 8 -0.68 9.48 2.93
CA LEU A 8 -0.88 8.07 3.25
C LEU A 8 -0.39 7.71 4.67
N LEU A 9 0.70 8.33 5.14
CA LEU A 9 1.23 8.13 6.52
C LEU A 9 0.32 8.70 7.62
N ASP A 10 -0.47 9.75 7.32
CA ASP A 10 -1.41 10.37 8.28
C ASP A 10 -2.82 9.74 8.22
N THR A 11 -3.05 8.78 7.32
CA THR A 11 -4.38 8.19 7.12
C THR A 11 -4.66 7.06 8.11
N THR A 12 -5.76 7.17 8.86
CA THR A 12 -6.18 6.20 9.88
C THR A 12 -7.37 5.32 9.47
N ASP A 13 -7.90 5.47 8.26
CA ASP A 13 -8.96 4.59 7.73
C ASP A 13 -8.54 3.86 6.44
N VAL A 14 -8.95 2.60 6.35
CA VAL A 14 -8.59 1.69 5.26
C VAL A 14 -9.05 2.22 3.89
N PRO A 15 -10.28 2.76 3.70
CA PRO A 15 -10.71 3.27 2.40
C PRO A 15 -9.83 4.39 1.84
N ARG A 16 -9.43 5.38 2.66
CA ARG A 16 -8.53 6.45 2.23
C ARG A 16 -7.15 5.90 1.88
N ALA A 17 -6.60 5.03 2.73
CA ALA A 17 -5.30 4.41 2.48
C ALA A 17 -5.31 3.61 1.16
N TYR A 18 -6.39 2.87 0.90
CA TYR A 18 -6.57 2.15 -0.35
C TYR A 18 -6.58 3.07 -1.57
N GLY A 19 -7.28 4.21 -1.50
CA GLY A 19 -7.31 5.19 -2.59
C GLY A 19 -5.92 5.73 -2.95
N HIS A 20 -5.12 6.06 -1.94
CA HIS A 20 -3.73 6.49 -2.13
C HIS A 20 -2.84 5.39 -2.71
N ILE A 21 -2.96 4.16 -2.19
CA ILE A 21 -2.25 2.99 -2.72
C ILE A 21 -2.62 2.71 -4.18
N ASP A 22 -3.90 2.80 -4.56
CA ASP A 22 -4.36 2.64 -5.95
C ASP A 22 -3.68 3.67 -6.87
N VAL A 23 -3.56 4.93 -6.44
CA VAL A 23 -2.86 5.98 -7.19
C VAL A 23 -1.36 5.66 -7.34
N LEU A 24 -0.69 5.24 -6.26
CA LEU A 24 0.74 4.89 -6.30
C LEU A 24 1.02 3.69 -7.21
N VAL A 25 0.18 2.65 -7.12
CA VAL A 25 0.28 1.45 -7.97
C VAL A 25 0.11 1.81 -9.45
N ARG A 26 -0.84 2.71 -9.78
CA ARG A 26 -0.99 3.22 -11.15
C ARG A 26 0.21 4.03 -11.59
N ALA A 27 0.77 4.86 -10.72
CA ALA A 27 1.93 5.69 -11.02
C ALA A 27 3.18 4.87 -11.40
N VAL A 28 3.32 3.67 -10.84
CA VAL A 28 4.40 2.72 -11.21
C VAL A 28 4.04 1.79 -12.38
N GLY A 29 2.96 2.09 -13.12
CA GLY A 29 2.55 1.35 -14.32
C GLY A 29 1.91 -0.01 -14.03
N ARG A 30 1.46 -0.27 -12.80
CA ARG A 30 0.79 -1.52 -12.42
C ARG A 30 -0.74 -1.36 -12.42
N ASN A 31 -1.44 -2.49 -12.57
CA ASN A 31 -2.90 -2.52 -12.60
C ASN A 31 -3.49 -2.92 -11.21
N PRO A 32 -4.11 -1.98 -10.48
CA PRO A 32 -4.69 -2.25 -9.16
C PRO A 32 -5.81 -3.29 -9.18
N ARG A 33 -6.58 -3.37 -10.28
CA ARG A 33 -7.74 -4.27 -10.40
C ARG A 33 -7.37 -5.75 -10.29
N SER A 34 -6.12 -6.09 -10.64
CA SER A 34 -5.61 -7.46 -10.53
C SER A 34 -5.18 -7.85 -9.11
N ARG A 35 -5.16 -6.89 -8.18
CA ARG A 35 -4.51 -6.99 -6.85
C ARG A 35 -5.42 -6.49 -5.72
N ILE A 36 -6.73 -6.43 -5.94
CA ILE A 36 -7.68 -5.78 -5.01
C ILE A 36 -7.48 -6.27 -3.57
N SER A 37 -7.40 -7.59 -3.36
CA SER A 37 -7.19 -8.17 -2.04
C SER A 37 -5.85 -7.77 -1.42
N ASP A 38 -4.76 -7.85 -2.19
CA ASP A 38 -3.42 -7.45 -1.71
C ASP A 38 -3.39 -5.97 -1.32
N LEU A 39 -3.94 -5.09 -2.16
CA LEU A 39 -3.97 -3.65 -1.88
C LEU A 39 -4.86 -3.32 -0.67
N TYR A 40 -5.93 -4.07 -0.43
CA TYR A 40 -6.76 -3.91 0.76
C TYR A 40 -6.04 -4.36 2.04
N ILE A 41 -5.24 -5.43 1.96
CA ILE A 41 -4.39 -5.87 3.07
C ILE A 41 -3.31 -4.81 3.36
N ALA A 42 -2.64 -4.29 2.33
CA ALA A 42 -1.66 -3.22 2.48
C ALA A 42 -2.29 -1.95 3.07
N ALA A 43 -3.46 -1.54 2.59
CA ALA A 43 -4.21 -0.40 3.13
C ALA A 43 -4.58 -0.59 4.60
N THR A 44 -4.93 -1.83 4.98
CA THR A 44 -5.21 -2.17 6.38
C THR A 44 -3.96 -2.04 7.25
N ALA A 45 -2.81 -2.51 6.76
CA ALA A 45 -1.54 -2.39 7.47
C ALA A 45 -1.16 -0.91 7.67
N VAL A 46 -1.26 -0.10 6.61
CA VAL A 46 -0.97 1.35 6.67
C VAL A 46 -1.89 2.08 7.63
N ALA A 47 -3.21 1.87 7.53
CA ALA A 47 -4.18 2.57 8.36
C ALA A 47 -4.03 2.27 9.87
N ASN A 48 -3.35 1.19 10.22
CA ASN A 48 -3.10 0.77 11.59
C ASN A 48 -1.62 0.92 12.01
N ASP A 49 -0.78 1.53 11.17
CA ASP A 49 0.67 1.66 11.40
C ASP A 49 1.37 0.31 11.69
N LEU A 50 1.01 -0.71 10.93
CA LEU A 50 1.55 -2.07 11.06
C LEU A 50 2.47 -2.44 9.89
N PRO A 51 3.49 -3.27 10.11
CA PRO A 51 4.25 -3.87 9.03
C PRO A 51 3.39 -4.90 8.27
N LEU A 52 3.64 -5.02 6.96
CA LEU A 52 2.99 -6.02 6.11
C LEU A 52 3.84 -7.29 6.02
N ILE A 53 3.49 -8.30 6.80
CA ILE A 53 4.14 -9.62 6.77
C ILE A 53 3.56 -10.45 5.61
N THR A 54 4.38 -10.92 4.67
CA THR A 54 3.88 -11.63 3.48
C THR A 54 4.86 -12.64 2.88
N ARG A 55 4.34 -13.73 2.29
CA ARG A 55 5.11 -14.67 1.44
C ARG A 55 5.32 -14.14 0.02
N ASN A 56 4.56 -13.12 -0.38
CA ASN A 56 4.53 -12.60 -1.75
C ASN A 56 4.99 -11.14 -1.81
N PRO A 57 6.23 -10.80 -1.36
CA PRO A 57 6.69 -9.41 -1.30
C PRO A 57 6.68 -8.71 -2.67
N LYS A 58 6.89 -9.47 -3.76
CA LYS A 58 6.88 -8.97 -5.14
C LYS A 58 5.56 -8.30 -5.55
N ASP A 59 4.46 -8.65 -4.90
CA ASP A 59 3.14 -8.13 -5.22
C ASP A 59 2.93 -6.70 -4.71
N PHE A 60 3.81 -6.23 -3.82
CA PHE A 60 3.81 -4.91 -3.22
C PHE A 60 4.91 -3.98 -3.74
N VAL A 61 5.70 -4.41 -4.74
CA VAL A 61 6.72 -3.55 -5.37
C VAL A 61 6.08 -2.27 -5.91
N GLY A 62 6.64 -1.13 -5.51
CA GLY A 62 6.08 0.20 -5.75
C GLY A 62 5.34 0.81 -4.54
N LEU A 63 5.14 0.03 -3.47
CA LEU A 63 4.63 0.49 -2.16
C LEU A 63 5.71 0.46 -1.08
N ASP A 64 6.98 0.38 -1.48
CA ASP A 64 8.13 0.13 -0.60
C ASP A 64 8.32 1.21 0.47
N SER A 65 7.70 2.38 0.29
CA SER A 65 7.70 3.46 1.25
C SER A 65 6.61 3.32 2.32
N ILE A 66 5.46 2.67 2.04
CA ILE A 66 4.25 2.77 2.88
C ILE A 66 3.24 1.64 2.54
N PRO A 67 3.30 0.43 3.13
CA PRO A 67 3.88 0.06 4.43
C PRO A 67 5.24 -0.66 4.34
N THR A 68 5.94 -0.77 5.48
CA THR A 68 7.12 -1.64 5.62
C THR A 68 6.73 -3.10 5.30
N VAL A 69 7.24 -3.64 4.20
CA VAL A 69 6.99 -5.03 3.78
C VAL A 69 8.05 -5.94 4.37
N VAL A 70 7.62 -6.98 5.10
CA VAL A 70 8.51 -7.97 5.71
C VAL A 70 8.23 -9.34 5.07
N PRO A 71 9.18 -9.90 4.30
CA PRO A 71 9.02 -11.23 3.73
C PRO A 71 9.12 -12.32 4.79
N ILE A 72 8.38 -13.41 4.60
CA ILE A 72 8.54 -14.68 5.33
C ILE A 72 8.92 -15.83 4.41
#